data_AF-A0AAW5ZDF8-F1
#
_entry.id   AF-A0AAW5ZDF8-F1
#
_cell.length_a   1.000
_cell.length_b   1.000
_cell.length_c   1.000
_cell.angle_alpha   90.00
_cell.angle_beta   90.00
_cell.angle_gamma   90.00
#
_symmetry.space_group_name_H-M   'P 1'
#
loop_
_entity.id
_entity.type
_entity.pdbx_description
1 polymer ?
#
loop_
_entity_poly.entity_id
_entity_poly.type
_entity_poly.pdbx_seq_one_letter_code
_entity_poly.pdbx_strand_id
1 'polypeptide(L)'
;TWVETWAFSETIHSRSYTHIIRNIVNDPSVVFDDIVTNEQIQKRAEGISSYYDELIEMTSYWHLLGEGTHTVNGKTVTVSLRELKKKLYLCLMSVNALEAIRFYVSFACSFAFAERELMEGNAKIIRLIARDEALHLTGTQHMLNLLRSGADDPEMAEIAEECKQECYDLFVQAAQQEKDWADY
;
A
#
# COMPACT_ATOMS: atom_id res chain seq x y z
N THR A 1 -12.21 6.43 12.83
CA THR A 1 -12.86 7.31 11.83
C THR A 1 -11.99 7.60 10.61
N TRP A 2 -10.76 8.16 10.71
CA TRP A 2 -9.94 8.45 9.50
C TRP A 2 -9.65 7.22 8.63
N VAL A 3 -9.10 6.14 9.22
CA VAL A 3 -8.75 4.92 8.49
C VAL A 3 -9.97 4.28 7.82
N GLU A 4 -11.14 4.34 8.46
CA GLU A 4 -12.40 3.85 7.88
C GLU A 4 -12.86 4.72 6.69
N THR A 5 -12.71 6.04 6.80
CA THR A 5 -13.04 6.98 5.70
C THR A 5 -12.09 6.78 4.52
N TRP A 6 -10.79 6.59 4.77
CA TRP A 6 -9.79 6.27 3.76
C TRP A 6 -10.11 4.93 3.08
N ALA A 7 -10.34 3.86 3.84
CA ALA A 7 -10.74 2.58 3.26
C ALA A 7 -12.06 2.69 2.46
N PHE A 8 -13.00 3.53 2.90
CA PHE A 8 -14.22 3.82 2.14
C PHE A 8 -13.93 4.50 0.80
N SER A 9 -13.05 5.50 0.72
CA SER A 9 -12.70 6.14 -0.56
C SER A 9 -12.04 5.15 -1.52
N GLU A 10 -11.21 4.23 -1.04
CA GLU A 10 -10.62 3.16 -1.87
C GLU A 10 -11.69 2.27 -2.54
N THR A 11 -12.82 2.02 -1.85
CA THR A 11 -13.94 1.29 -2.46
C THR A 11 -14.58 2.08 -3.61
N ILE A 12 -14.62 3.41 -3.52
CA ILE A 12 -15.12 4.27 -4.58
C ILE A 12 -14.16 4.25 -5.78
N HIS A 13 -12.85 4.22 -5.53
CA HIS A 13 -11.84 4.09 -6.59
C HIS A 13 -11.98 2.76 -7.33
N SER A 14 -12.10 1.66 -6.60
CA SER A 14 -12.33 0.32 -7.17
C SER A 14 -13.60 0.26 -8.04
N ARG A 15 -14.69 0.87 -7.56
CA ARG A 15 -15.95 0.98 -8.33
C ARG A 15 -15.81 1.87 -9.56
N SER A 16 -14.97 2.90 -9.48
CA SER A 16 -14.66 3.80 -10.59
C SER A 16 -13.86 3.08 -11.68
N TYR A 17 -12.87 2.26 -11.34
CA TYR A 17 -12.16 1.40 -12.30
C TYR A 17 -13.11 0.39 -12.96
N THR A 18 -13.99 -0.24 -12.19
CA THR A 18 -15.05 -1.10 -12.76
C THR A 18 -15.93 -0.35 -13.74
N HIS A 19 -16.29 0.90 -13.44
CA HIS A 19 -17.06 1.77 -14.33
C HIS A 19 -16.28 2.11 -15.62
N ILE A 20 -14.97 2.36 -15.54
CA ILE A 20 -14.14 2.62 -16.72
C ILE A 20 -14.06 1.37 -17.60
N ILE A 21 -13.62 0.24 -17.04
CA ILE A 21 -13.36 -1.01 -17.78
C ILE A 21 -14.60 -1.45 -18.56
N ARG A 22 -15.76 -1.53 -17.89
CA ARG A 22 -17.02 -1.97 -18.52
C ARG A 22 -17.51 -1.11 -19.68
N ASN A 23 -17.00 0.12 -19.81
CA ASN A 23 -17.40 1.05 -20.87
C ASN A 23 -16.39 1.10 -22.03
N ILE A 24 -15.23 0.45 -21.91
CA ILE A 24 -14.17 0.49 -22.92
C ILE A 24 -13.80 -0.89 -23.49
N VAL A 25 -14.21 -1.98 -22.84
CA VAL A 25 -14.05 -3.35 -23.37
C VAL A 25 -15.40 -4.06 -23.49
N ASN A 26 -15.50 -5.01 -24.43
CA ASN A 26 -16.71 -5.80 -24.66
C ASN A 26 -16.95 -6.84 -23.55
N ASP A 27 -15.87 -7.45 -23.05
CA ASP A 27 -15.91 -8.44 -21.98
C ASP A 27 -14.96 -8.02 -20.84
N PRO A 28 -15.49 -7.41 -19.77
CA PRO A 28 -14.69 -6.98 -18.62
C PRO A 28 -14.05 -8.13 -17.85
N SER A 29 -14.59 -9.35 -17.91
CA SER A 29 -14.07 -10.48 -17.14
C SER A 29 -12.64 -10.81 -17.53
N VAL A 30 -12.31 -10.73 -18.83
CA VAL A 30 -10.95 -10.95 -19.32
C VAL A 30 -9.94 -10.01 -18.65
N VAL A 31 -10.31 -8.74 -18.44
CA VAL A 31 -9.43 -7.75 -17.78
C VAL A 31 -9.26 -8.09 -16.30
N PHE A 32 -10.34 -8.46 -15.61
CA PHE A 32 -10.26 -8.84 -14.19
C PHE A 32 -9.49 -10.13 -13.96
N ASP A 33 -9.63 -11.12 -14.85
CA ASP A 33 -8.88 -12.38 -14.76
C ASP A 33 -7.39 -12.16 -15.04
N ASP A 34 -7.06 -11.28 -16.00
CA ASP A 34 -5.66 -10.90 -16.28
C ASP A 34 -5.01 -10.20 -15.08
N ILE A 35 -5.73 -9.35 -14.33
CA ILE A 35 -5.20 -8.73 -13.11
C ILE A 35 -4.67 -9.78 -12.12
N VAL A 36 -5.33 -10.93 -12.02
CA VAL A 36 -4.96 -11.99 -11.07
C VAL A 36 -3.88 -12.91 -11.62
N THR A 37 -3.73 -13.02 -12.95
CA THR A 37 -2.84 -14.01 -13.60
C THR A 37 -1.62 -13.41 -14.29
N ASN A 38 -1.61 -12.10 -14.52
CA ASN A 38 -0.50 -11.39 -15.15
C ASN A 38 0.74 -11.40 -14.25
N GLU A 39 1.84 -11.96 -14.76
CA GLU A 39 3.09 -12.15 -14.00
C GLU A 39 3.66 -10.82 -13.45
N GLN A 40 3.60 -9.75 -14.25
CA GLN A 40 4.10 -8.45 -13.82
C GLN A 40 3.21 -7.87 -12.72
N ILE A 41 1.88 -8.05 -12.76
CA ILE A 41 0.95 -7.61 -11.70
C ILE A 41 1.15 -8.44 -10.44
N GLN A 42 1.20 -9.77 -10.53
CA GLN A 42 1.41 -10.66 -9.39
C GLN A 42 2.70 -10.32 -8.65
N LYS A 43 3.82 -10.10 -9.36
CA LYS A 43 5.11 -9.76 -8.74
C LYS A 43 5.05 -8.49 -7.87
N ARG A 44 4.21 -7.52 -8.23
CA ARG A 44 3.99 -6.30 -7.41
C ARG A 44 3.01 -6.57 -6.28
N ALA A 45 1.91 -7.28 -6.57
CA ALA A 45 0.88 -7.60 -5.59
C ALA A 45 1.45 -8.39 -4.41
N GLU A 46 2.26 -9.42 -4.65
CA GLU A 46 2.89 -10.25 -3.62
C GLU A 46 3.77 -9.42 -2.67
N GLY A 47 4.60 -8.54 -3.22
CA GLY A 47 5.49 -7.70 -2.40
C GLY A 47 4.77 -6.61 -1.62
N ILE A 48 3.60 -6.16 -2.08
CA ILE A 48 2.79 -5.15 -1.39
C ILE A 48 1.93 -5.83 -0.31
N SER A 49 1.27 -6.94 -0.64
CA SER A 49 0.34 -7.62 0.28
C SER A 49 1.06 -8.21 1.48
N SER A 50 2.30 -8.70 1.31
CA SER A 50 3.07 -9.32 2.39
C SER A 50 3.24 -8.42 3.62
N TYR A 51 3.39 -7.10 3.43
CA TYR A 51 3.49 -6.16 4.55
C TYR A 51 2.21 -6.09 5.39
N TYR A 52 1.05 -6.14 4.73
CA TYR A 52 -0.24 -6.22 5.40
C TYR A 52 -0.44 -7.59 6.05
N ASP A 53 -0.17 -8.67 5.31
CA ASP A 53 -0.39 -10.05 5.76
C ASP A 53 0.42 -10.36 7.02
N GLU A 54 1.72 -10.01 7.02
CA GLU A 54 2.61 -10.20 8.17
C GLU A 54 2.16 -9.38 9.39
N LEU A 55 1.72 -8.14 9.18
CA LEU A 55 1.22 -7.29 10.25
C LEU A 55 -0.08 -7.85 10.84
N ILE A 56 -1.02 -8.30 10.00
CA ILE A 56 -2.32 -8.86 10.41
C ILE A 56 -2.10 -10.16 11.19
N GLU A 57 -1.21 -11.04 10.72
CA GLU A 57 -0.87 -12.28 11.39
C GLU A 57 -0.27 -12.01 12.78
N MET A 58 0.75 -11.15 12.87
CA MET A 58 1.40 -10.82 14.14
C MET A 58 0.44 -10.10 15.11
N THR A 59 -0.44 -9.24 14.60
CA THR A 59 -1.50 -8.60 15.38
C THR A 59 -2.47 -9.63 15.95
N SER A 60 -2.83 -10.65 15.16
CA SER A 60 -3.69 -11.74 15.61
C SER A 60 -3.04 -12.55 16.73
N TYR A 61 -1.76 -12.88 16.60
CA TYR A 61 -1.01 -13.54 17.67
C TYR A 61 -0.93 -12.68 18.94
N TRP A 62 -0.67 -11.38 18.80
CA TRP A 62 -0.63 -10.46 19.93
C TRP A 62 -1.97 -10.35 20.66
N HIS A 63 -3.08 -10.25 19.92
CA HIS A 63 -4.42 -10.21 20.52
C HIS A 63 -4.81 -11.50 21.24
N LEU A 64 -4.43 -12.66 20.70
CA LEU A 64 -4.83 -13.97 21.24
C LEU A 64 -3.93 -14.45 22.38
N LEU A 65 -2.63 -14.21 22.27
CA LEU A 65 -1.62 -14.79 23.16
C LEU A 65 -0.97 -13.76 24.08
N GLY A 66 -0.97 -12.48 23.72
CA GLY A 66 -0.19 -11.45 24.39
C GLY A 66 1.31 -11.61 24.18
N GLU A 67 2.08 -10.67 24.74
CA GLU A 67 3.55 -10.68 24.65
C GLU A 67 4.15 -11.86 25.42
N GLY A 68 5.14 -12.53 24.83
CA GLY A 68 5.80 -13.68 25.43
C GLY A 68 6.14 -14.78 24.43
N THR A 69 6.61 -15.91 24.96
CA THR A 69 6.92 -17.11 24.18
C THR A 69 5.86 -18.18 24.46
N HIS A 70 5.18 -18.62 23.41
CA HIS A 70 4.03 -19.52 23.48
C HIS A 70 4.33 -20.80 22.72
N THR A 71 3.57 -21.86 23.01
CA THR A 71 3.60 -23.11 22.23
C THR A 71 2.25 -23.31 21.56
N VAL A 72 2.22 -23.26 20.23
CA VAL A 72 1.02 -23.46 19.40
C VAL A 72 1.23 -24.69 18.53
N ASN A 73 0.40 -25.73 18.71
CA ASN A 73 0.51 -26.99 17.97
C ASN A 73 1.93 -27.60 18.00
N GLY A 74 2.62 -27.51 19.14
CA GLY A 74 3.98 -28.02 19.32
C GLY A 74 5.09 -27.15 18.72
N LYS A 75 4.77 -25.97 18.16
CA LYS A 75 5.74 -24.99 17.67
C LYS A 75 5.86 -23.81 18.62
N THR A 76 7.08 -23.32 18.83
CA THR A 76 7.33 -22.10 19.60
C THR A 76 6.95 -20.88 18.77
N VAL A 77 6.14 -19.99 19.33
CA VAL A 77 5.74 -18.71 18.74
C VAL A 77 6.14 -17.62 19.71
N THR A 78 7.05 -16.73 19.30
CA THR A 78 7.46 -15.57 20.09
C THR A 78 6.70 -14.35 19.61
N VAL A 79 5.95 -13.74 20.50
CA VAL A 79 5.19 -12.51 20.26
C VAL A 79 5.89 -11.39 21.00
N SER A 80 6.35 -10.38 20.25
CA SER A 80 6.98 -9.17 20.81
C SER A 80 6.23 -7.94 20.33
N LEU A 81 5.90 -7.05 21.25
CA LEU A 81 5.27 -5.77 20.92
C LEU A 81 6.23 -4.90 20.10
N ARG A 82 7.54 -4.97 20.37
CA ARG A 82 8.56 -4.24 19.60
C ARG A 82 8.59 -4.69 18.13
N GLU A 83 8.58 -6.01 17.88
CA GLU A 83 8.50 -6.53 16.52
C GLU A 83 7.17 -6.17 15.83
N LEU A 84 6.06 -6.22 16.56
CA LEU A 84 4.76 -5.80 16.03
C LEU A 84 4.75 -4.31 15.62
N LYS A 85 5.34 -3.45 16.45
CA LYS A 85 5.57 -2.03 16.17
C LYS A 85 6.45 -1.83 14.92
N LYS A 86 7.53 -2.61 14.78
CA LYS A 86 8.38 -2.60 13.58
C LYS A 86 7.59 -3.01 12.34
N LYS A 87 6.77 -4.07 12.40
CA LYS A 87 5.91 -4.50 11.29
C LYS A 87 4.90 -3.42 10.90
N LEU A 88 4.29 -2.74 11.87
CA LEU A 88 3.41 -1.61 11.60
C LEU A 88 4.14 -0.48 10.88
N TYR A 89 5.34 -0.11 11.34
CA TYR A 89 6.13 0.96 10.73
C TYR A 89 6.51 0.66 9.28
N LEU A 90 7.01 -0.56 9.01
CA LEU A 90 7.35 -1.00 7.67
C LEU A 90 6.13 -1.10 6.75
N CYS A 91 4.99 -1.57 7.27
CA CYS A 91 3.74 -1.59 6.53
C CYS A 91 3.31 -0.16 6.14
N LEU A 92 3.33 0.80 7.06
CA LEU A 92 3.02 2.20 6.77
C LEU A 92 3.99 2.81 5.74
N MET A 93 5.27 2.46 5.78
CA MET A 93 6.24 2.85 4.76
C MET A 93 5.89 2.28 3.38
N SER A 94 5.52 1.00 3.31
CA SER A 94 5.08 0.33 2.08
C SER A 94 3.83 0.99 1.48
N VAL A 95 2.83 1.26 2.30
CA VAL A 95 1.62 1.98 1.90
C VAL A 95 1.94 3.38 1.42
N ASN A 96 2.80 4.11 2.14
CA ASN A 96 3.16 5.46 1.72
C ASN A 96 3.87 5.44 0.36
N ALA A 97 4.75 4.47 0.10
CA ALA A 97 5.37 4.31 -1.21
C ALA A 97 4.33 3.94 -2.30
N LEU A 98 3.33 3.12 -1.98
CA LEU A 98 2.24 2.77 -2.90
C LEU A 98 1.46 4.02 -3.33
N GLU A 99 1.02 4.83 -2.38
CA GLU A 99 0.16 6.00 -2.66
C GLU A 99 0.96 7.21 -3.18
N ALA A 100 2.16 7.45 -2.65
CA ALA A 100 2.96 8.62 -3.01
C ALA A 100 3.84 8.42 -4.26
N ILE A 101 4.09 7.17 -4.69
CA ILE A 101 4.94 6.87 -5.85
C ILE A 101 4.16 6.10 -6.91
N ARG A 102 3.70 4.88 -6.60
CA ARG A 102 3.16 3.96 -7.62
C ARG A 102 1.88 4.52 -8.27
N PHE A 103 0.97 5.05 -7.45
CA PHE A 103 -0.23 5.71 -7.99
C PHE A 103 0.10 6.94 -8.84
N TYR A 104 1.11 7.73 -8.46
CA TYR A 104 1.52 8.91 -9.23
C TYR A 104 2.16 8.54 -10.58
N VAL A 105 2.88 7.42 -10.67
CA VAL A 105 3.33 6.87 -11.95
C VAL A 105 2.11 6.50 -12.82
N SER A 106 1.12 5.82 -12.26
CA SER A 106 -0.14 5.49 -12.96
C SER A 106 -0.92 6.74 -13.41
N PHE A 107 -0.95 7.80 -12.59
CA PHE A 107 -1.59 9.06 -12.93
C PHE A 107 -0.89 9.76 -14.09
N ALA A 108 0.45 9.74 -14.14
CA ALA A 108 1.20 10.29 -15.26
C ALA A 108 0.81 9.60 -16.59
N CYS A 109 0.70 8.27 -16.59
CA CYS A 109 0.23 7.52 -17.77
C CYS A 109 -1.18 7.94 -18.19
N SER A 110 -2.11 8.03 -17.23
CA SER A 110 -3.50 8.39 -17.49
C SER A 110 -3.64 9.81 -18.05
N PHE A 111 -2.92 10.78 -17.48
CA PHE A 111 -2.95 12.17 -17.94
C PHE A 111 -2.21 12.37 -19.26
N ALA A 112 -1.20 11.55 -19.58
CA ALA A 112 -0.55 11.60 -20.90
C ALA A 112 -1.51 11.27 -22.06
N PHE A 113 -2.51 10.40 -21.86
CA PHE A 113 -3.58 10.22 -22.86
C PHE A 113 -4.51 11.42 -22.93
N ALA A 114 -4.83 12.03 -21.78
CA ALA A 114 -5.69 13.20 -21.72
C ALA A 114 -5.10 14.42 -22.44
N GLU A 115 -3.79 14.65 -22.29
CA GLU A 115 -3.04 15.70 -23.02
C GLU A 115 -3.06 15.51 -24.55
N ARG A 116 -3.43 14.31 -25.00
CA ARG A 116 -3.61 13.97 -26.42
C ARG A 116 -5.08 13.95 -26.83
N GLU A 117 -5.97 14.50 -26.01
CA GLU A 117 -7.42 14.52 -26.22
C GLU A 117 -8.02 13.10 -26.34
N LEU A 118 -7.37 12.10 -25.71
CA LEU A 118 -7.82 10.71 -25.66
C LEU A 118 -8.22 10.34 -24.24
N MET A 119 -9.22 9.46 -24.12
CA MET A 119 -9.66 8.91 -22.83
C MET A 119 -10.04 9.99 -21.80
N GLU A 120 -10.56 11.14 -22.24
CA GLU A 120 -10.85 12.29 -21.37
C GLU A 120 -11.84 11.96 -20.24
N GLY A 121 -12.79 11.06 -20.48
CA GLY A 121 -13.71 10.55 -19.47
C GLY A 121 -12.98 9.82 -18.33
N ASN A 122 -12.01 8.96 -18.68
CA ASN A 122 -11.12 8.31 -17.71
C ASN A 122 -10.31 9.37 -16.95
N ALA A 123 -9.71 10.33 -17.64
CA ALA A 123 -8.91 11.39 -17.02
C ALA A 123 -9.67 12.21 -15.97
N LYS A 124 -10.96 12.50 -16.22
CA LYS A 124 -11.83 13.19 -15.24
C LYS A 124 -12.01 12.39 -13.95
N ILE A 125 -12.13 11.06 -14.05
CA ILE A 125 -12.23 10.16 -12.89
C ILE A 125 -10.88 10.09 -12.17
N ILE A 126 -9.79 9.86 -12.90
CA ILE A 126 -8.43 9.78 -12.34
C ILE A 126 -8.05 11.07 -11.60
N ARG A 127 -8.51 12.25 -12.07
CA ARG A 127 -8.29 13.51 -11.35
C ARG A 127 -8.95 13.55 -9.97
N LEU A 128 -10.11 12.90 -9.80
CA LEU A 128 -10.77 12.80 -8.50
C LEU A 128 -10.01 11.83 -7.59
N ILE A 129 -9.62 10.67 -8.13
CA ILE A 129 -8.79 9.69 -7.40
C ILE A 129 -7.49 10.33 -6.92
N ALA A 130 -6.75 11.01 -7.80
CA ALA A 130 -5.50 11.68 -7.43
C ALA A 130 -5.66 12.77 -6.37
N ARG A 131 -6.83 13.42 -6.29
CA ARG A 131 -7.14 14.37 -5.23
C ARG A 131 -7.33 13.68 -3.88
N ASP A 132 -7.94 12.50 -3.88
CA ASP A 132 -8.13 11.70 -2.67
C ASP A 132 -6.77 11.10 -2.22
N GLU A 133 -5.97 10.57 -3.15
CA GLU A 133 -4.62 10.03 -2.87
C GLU A 133 -3.70 11.07 -2.23
N ALA A 134 -3.80 12.34 -2.61
CA ALA A 134 -3.05 13.41 -1.97
C ALA A 134 -3.35 13.52 -0.45
N LEU A 135 -4.57 13.20 -0.04
CA LEU A 135 -4.94 13.15 1.37
C LEU A 135 -4.45 11.86 2.05
N HIS A 136 -4.54 10.73 1.36
CA HIS A 136 -4.12 9.43 1.90
C HIS A 136 -2.61 9.41 2.20
N LEU A 137 -1.79 9.83 1.23
CA LEU A 137 -0.34 9.95 1.43
C LEU A 137 0.03 10.97 2.51
N THR A 138 -0.74 12.06 2.63
CA THR A 138 -0.51 13.07 3.69
C THR A 138 -0.80 12.48 5.07
N GLY A 139 -1.83 11.64 5.17
CA GLY A 139 -2.18 10.91 6.37
C GLY A 139 -1.07 9.96 6.80
N THR A 140 -0.57 9.12 5.90
CA THR A 140 0.53 8.17 6.19
C THR A 140 1.84 8.90 6.48
N GLN A 141 2.15 10.01 5.79
CA GLN A 141 3.30 10.87 6.14
C GLN A 141 3.21 11.42 7.56
N HIS A 142 2.03 11.87 8.00
CA HIS A 142 1.83 12.33 9.37
C HIS A 142 2.06 11.20 10.38
N MET A 143 1.47 10.02 10.15
CA MET A 143 1.66 8.85 11.02
C MET A 143 3.15 8.51 11.15
N LEU A 144 3.85 8.34 10.02
CA LEU A 144 5.28 8.00 10.02
C LEU A 144 6.15 9.06 10.72
N ASN A 145 5.84 10.35 10.52
CA ASN A 145 6.59 11.45 11.14
C ASN A 145 6.36 11.53 12.65
N LEU A 146 5.12 11.37 13.12
CA LEU A 146 4.80 11.37 14.55
C LEU A 146 5.47 10.18 15.25
N LEU A 147 5.38 8.98 14.67
CA LEU A 147 6.01 7.77 15.20
C LEU A 147 7.53 7.90 15.30
N ARG A 148 8.21 8.29 14.21
CA ARG A 148 9.69 8.40 14.21
C ARG A 148 10.23 9.53 15.05
N SER A 149 9.40 10.54 15.35
CA SER A 149 9.81 11.65 16.22
C SER A 149 9.85 11.28 17.70
N GLY A 150 9.19 10.18 18.08
CA GLY A 150 9.02 9.79 19.48
C GLY A 150 8.00 10.64 20.26
N ALA A 151 7.33 11.59 19.60
CA ALA A 151 6.32 12.43 20.24
C ALA A 151 5.07 11.65 20.67
N ASP A 152 4.73 10.60 19.93
CA ASP A 152 3.59 9.71 20.22
C ASP A 152 4.02 8.51 21.08
N ASP A 153 5.13 7.86 20.70
CA ASP A 153 5.72 6.72 21.41
C ASP A 153 7.26 6.78 21.33
N PRO A 154 7.97 6.97 22.46
CA PRO A 154 9.43 7.02 22.47
C PRO A 154 10.10 5.77 21.91
N GLU A 155 9.50 4.59 22.08
CA GLU A 155 10.06 3.33 21.56
C GLU A 155 10.01 3.29 20.03
N MET A 156 8.98 3.89 19.42
CA MET A 156 8.87 3.98 17.97
C MET A 156 9.97 4.82 17.32
N ALA A 157 10.53 5.81 18.05
CA ALA A 157 11.69 6.56 17.55
C ALA A 157 12.93 5.66 17.41
N GLU A 158 13.15 4.77 18.39
CA GLU A 158 14.25 3.80 18.35
C GLU A 158 14.05 2.80 17.22
N ILE A 159 12.86 2.20 17.13
CA ILE A 159 12.50 1.23 16.09
C ILE A 159 12.65 1.85 14.69
N ALA A 160 12.17 3.08 14.51
CA ALA A 160 12.28 3.79 13.24
C ALA A 160 13.74 4.03 12.83
N GLU A 161 14.63 4.35 13.79
CA GLU A 161 16.06 4.49 13.49
C GLU A 161 16.72 3.13 13.19
N GLU A 162 16.36 2.08 13.94
CA GLU A 162 16.86 0.71 13.73
C GLU A 162 16.52 0.17 12.33
N CYS A 163 15.30 0.39 11.86
CA CYS A 163 14.84 -0.09 10.55
C CYS A 163 14.95 0.96 9.44
N LYS A 164 15.66 2.08 9.67
CA LYS A 164 15.75 3.17 8.70
C LYS A 164 16.35 2.76 7.36
N GLN A 165 17.38 1.91 7.38
CA GLN A 165 17.98 1.37 6.14
C GLN A 165 17.00 0.45 5.41
N GLU A 166 16.27 -0.40 6.14
CA GLU A 166 15.24 -1.28 5.60
C GLU A 166 14.11 -0.48 4.93
N CYS A 167 13.70 0.64 5.55
CA CYS A 167 12.73 1.57 4.95
C CYS A 167 13.28 2.24 3.68
N TYR A 168 14.55 2.67 3.70
CA TYR A 168 15.19 3.27 2.52
C TYR A 168 15.23 2.27 1.35
N ASP A 169 15.67 1.05 1.61
CA ASP A 169 15.78 -0.01 0.61
C ASP A 169 14.40 -0.39 0.05
N LEU A 170 13.36 -0.41 0.90
CA LEU A 170 11.96 -0.59 0.48
C LEU A 170 11.56 0.47 -0.56
N PHE A 171 11.81 1.76 -0.29
CA PHE A 171 11.49 2.84 -1.22
C PHE A 171 12.29 2.75 -2.53
N VAL A 172 13.58 2.40 -2.45
CA VAL A 172 14.42 2.18 -3.63
C VAL A 172 13.88 1.01 -4.47
N GLN A 173 13.48 -0.08 -3.83
CA GLN A 173 12.88 -1.23 -4.49
C GLN A 173 11.54 -0.87 -5.15
N ALA A 174 10.68 -0.11 -4.46
CA ALA A 174 9.42 0.37 -5.04
C ALA A 174 9.68 1.23 -6.29
N ALA A 175 10.60 2.18 -6.21
CA ALA A 175 10.97 3.02 -7.34
C ALA A 175 11.57 2.21 -8.51
N GLN A 176 12.38 1.18 -8.23
CA GLN A 176 12.93 0.31 -9.28
C GLN A 176 11.82 -0.53 -9.93
N GLN A 177 10.89 -1.07 -9.16
CA GLN A 177 9.75 -1.81 -9.70
C GLN A 177 8.87 -0.95 -10.61
N GLU A 178 8.69 0.34 -10.30
CA GLU A 178 7.95 1.25 -11.19
C GLU A 178 8.72 1.57 -12.49
N LYS A 179 10.06 1.54 -12.47
CA LYS A 179 10.86 1.64 -13.70
C LYS A 179 10.74 0.38 -14.54
N ASP A 180 10.87 -0.79 -13.92
CA ASP A 180 10.68 -2.07 -14.60
C ASP A 180 9.25 -2.18 -15.17
N TRP A 181 8.26 -1.59 -14.48
CA TRP A 181 6.89 -1.49 -14.97
C TRP A 181 6.74 -0.53 -16.15
N ALA A 182 7.50 0.56 -16.19
CA ALA A 182 7.52 1.47 -17.33
C ALA A 182 8.18 0.85 -18.57
N ASP A 183 9.11 -0.09 -18.39
CA ASP A 183 9.74 -0.85 -19.48
C ASP A 183 8.79 -1.89 -20.11
N TYR A 184 7.82 -2.41 -19.33
CA TYR A 184 6.78 -3.35 -19.78
C TYR A 184 5.63 -2.64 -20.52
#